data_AF-A0AAW4C6M9-F1
#
_entry.id   AF-A0AAW4C6M9-F1
#
_cell.length_a   1.000
_cell.length_b   1.000
_cell.length_c   1.000
_cell.angle_alpha   90.00
_cell.angle_beta   90.00
_cell.angle_gamma   90.00
#
_symmetry.space_group_name_H-M   'P 1'
#
loop_
_entity.id
_entity.type
_entity.pdbx_description
1 polymer ?
#
loop_
_entity_poly.entity_id
_entity_poly.type
_entity_poly.pdbx_seq_one_letter_code
_entity_poly.pdbx_strand_id
1 'polypeptide(L)'
;MEEEFEASGGEWREYRIGDLFGNIVQGSRLTKADQIDGLLPFVMAGVTNTGVVRHIGNKMTIFPKNSLTIDIFGNVFYRNYEFSASDDVGVYWNDEEYSEHSMLFLSSSIQKSLVGKFDFGNKLRSSKSHDLLVKLPTLNNKLAFSYMESYIKALESERIETLESYLTVTNLRDYHLTKNDEKVLDKFAKLSDTKSRVE
;
A
#
# COMPACT_ATOMS: atom_id res chain seq x y z
N MET A 1 -9.58 -21.63 -7.97
CA MET A 1 -9.25 -20.34 -8.61
C MET A 1 -8.08 -20.43 -9.57
N GLU A 2 -6.85 -20.72 -9.16
CA GLU A 2 -5.72 -20.81 -10.11
C GLU A 2 -5.90 -21.98 -11.09
N GLU A 3 -6.21 -23.18 -10.58
CA GLU A 3 -6.49 -24.35 -11.43
C GLU A 3 -7.64 -24.11 -12.42
N GLU A 4 -8.69 -23.40 -11.98
CA GLU A 4 -9.83 -23.04 -12.84
C GLU A 4 -9.43 -22.01 -13.90
N PHE A 5 -8.57 -21.07 -13.54
CA PHE A 5 -8.02 -20.09 -14.46
C PHE A 5 -7.16 -20.77 -15.53
N GLU A 6 -6.26 -21.66 -15.14
CA GLU A 6 -5.43 -22.43 -16.07
C GLU A 6 -6.29 -23.36 -16.94
N ALA A 7 -7.29 -24.03 -16.37
CA ALA A 7 -8.23 -24.86 -17.13
C ALA A 7 -9.06 -24.05 -18.15
N SER A 8 -9.27 -22.76 -17.91
CA SER A 8 -9.92 -21.85 -18.88
C SER A 8 -8.99 -21.36 -20.01
N GLY A 9 -7.74 -21.84 -20.05
CA GLY A 9 -6.71 -21.39 -20.99
C GLY A 9 -5.90 -20.19 -20.48
N GLY A 10 -6.02 -19.86 -19.19
CA GLY A 10 -5.19 -18.86 -18.53
C GLY A 10 -3.74 -19.33 -18.42
N GLU A 11 -2.81 -18.40 -18.56
CA GLU A 11 -1.39 -18.67 -18.51
C GLU A 11 -0.64 -17.54 -17.81
N TRP A 12 0.61 -17.80 -17.42
CA TRP A 12 1.44 -16.82 -16.73
C TRP A 12 2.59 -16.37 -17.61
N ARG A 13 2.63 -15.09 -17.98
CA ARG A 13 3.64 -14.51 -18.89
C ARG A 13 4.44 -13.41 -18.23
N GLU A 14 5.64 -13.18 -18.75
CA GLU A 14 6.49 -12.07 -18.31
C GLU A 14 6.09 -10.76 -18.99
N TYR A 15 6.03 -9.70 -18.21
CA TYR A 15 5.75 -8.34 -18.64
C TYR A 15 6.83 -7.41 -18.11
N ARG A 16 7.23 -6.42 -18.90
CA ARG A 16 8.06 -5.31 -18.42
C ARG A 16 7.20 -4.39 -17.57
N ILE A 17 7.71 -3.96 -16.42
CA ILE A 17 7.00 -2.99 -15.57
C ILE A 17 6.73 -1.70 -16.34
N GLY A 18 7.65 -1.29 -17.23
CA GLY A 18 7.48 -0.11 -18.09
C GLY A 18 6.29 -0.19 -19.03
N ASP A 19 5.81 -1.38 -19.37
CA ASP A 19 4.66 -1.59 -20.27
C ASP A 19 3.32 -1.62 -19.51
N LEU A 20 3.36 -1.70 -18.17
CA LEU A 20 2.17 -1.79 -17.32
C LEU A 20 1.62 -0.42 -16.92
N PHE A 21 2.45 0.62 -16.93
CA PHE A 21 2.12 1.96 -16.44
C PHE A 21 2.47 3.02 -17.49
N GLY A 22 1.48 3.83 -17.85
CA GLY A 22 1.65 4.99 -18.74
C GLY A 22 2.49 6.09 -18.10
N ASN A 23 2.55 6.14 -16.77
CA ASN A 23 3.32 7.14 -16.03
C ASN A 23 4.24 6.47 -15.00
N ILE A 24 5.54 6.76 -15.11
CA ILE A 24 6.57 6.33 -14.16
C ILE A 24 7.47 7.53 -13.84
N VAL A 25 7.44 8.01 -12.60
CA VAL A 25 8.11 9.26 -12.21
C VAL A 25 8.88 9.08 -10.90
N GLN A 26 10.09 9.62 -10.82
CA GLN A 26 10.83 9.71 -9.56
C GLN A 26 10.26 10.83 -8.67
N GLY A 27 10.12 10.57 -7.37
CA GLY A 27 9.84 11.62 -6.40
C GLY A 27 10.94 12.68 -6.30
N SER A 28 10.74 13.67 -5.42
CA SER A 28 11.61 14.84 -5.31
C SER A 28 12.21 14.96 -3.91
N ARG A 29 13.47 15.37 -3.85
CA ARG A 29 14.22 15.44 -2.60
C ARG A 29 13.65 16.52 -1.68
N LEU A 30 13.38 16.16 -0.43
CA LEU A 30 13.02 17.09 0.64
C LEU A 30 13.73 16.66 1.92
N THR A 31 14.64 17.49 2.43
CA THR A 31 15.40 17.14 3.63
C THR A 31 14.53 17.27 4.89
N LYS A 32 14.87 16.53 5.95
CA LYS A 32 14.13 16.61 7.22
C LYS A 32 14.12 18.02 7.82
N ALA A 33 15.16 18.82 7.58
CA ALA A 33 15.26 20.19 8.11
C ALA A 33 14.29 21.15 7.39
N ASP A 34 13.92 20.85 6.15
CA ASP A 34 13.06 21.69 5.32
C ASP A 34 11.58 21.29 5.39
N GLN A 35 11.26 20.20 6.10
CA GLN A 35 9.88 19.71 6.23
C GLN A 35 9.07 20.65 7.12
N ILE A 36 7.93 21.09 6.58
CA ILE A 36 6.93 21.89 7.28
C ILE A 36 5.75 20.98 7.57
N ASP A 37 5.20 21.03 8.78
CA ASP A 37 4.04 20.22 9.15
C ASP A 37 2.81 20.58 8.30
N GLY A 38 2.04 19.56 7.93
CA GLY A 38 0.81 19.70 7.16
C GLY A 38 0.02 18.40 7.11
N LEU A 39 -0.79 18.23 6.06
CA LEU A 39 -1.72 17.11 5.93
C LEU A 39 -1.39 16.16 4.77
N LEU A 40 -0.45 16.51 3.88
CA LEU A 40 -0.12 15.69 2.72
C LEU A 40 0.83 14.56 3.12
N PRO A 41 0.49 13.27 2.95
CA PRO A 41 1.39 12.18 3.27
C PRO A 41 2.69 12.29 2.45
N PHE A 42 3.85 12.22 3.13
CA PHE A 42 5.16 12.21 2.50
C PHE A 42 5.80 10.82 2.62
N VAL A 43 6.11 10.25 1.46
CA VAL A 43 6.58 8.88 1.30
C VAL A 43 8.09 8.87 1.04
N MET A 44 8.81 8.04 1.78
CA MET A 44 10.24 7.77 1.60
C MET A 44 10.50 6.26 1.53
N ALA A 45 11.75 5.87 1.24
CA ALA A 45 12.13 4.47 1.29
C ALA A 45 12.00 3.87 2.70
N GLY A 46 11.50 2.64 2.78
CA GLY A 46 11.27 1.92 4.03
C GLY A 46 9.91 1.21 4.09
N VAL A 47 9.84 0.22 4.96
CA VAL A 47 8.66 -0.66 5.10
C VAL A 47 7.70 -0.23 6.21
N THR A 48 8.21 0.48 7.22
CA THR A 48 7.39 0.96 8.34
C THR A 48 6.32 1.92 7.83
N ASN A 49 5.07 1.70 8.23
CA ASN A 49 3.93 2.52 7.79
C ASN A 49 3.85 2.66 6.25
N THR A 50 4.24 1.62 5.50
CA THR A 50 4.29 1.64 4.03
C THR A 50 5.11 2.80 3.45
N GLY A 51 6.15 3.23 4.18
CA GLY A 51 7.05 4.32 3.77
C GLY A 51 6.54 5.74 4.07
N VAL A 52 5.34 5.91 4.65
CA VAL A 52 4.86 7.25 5.07
C VAL A 52 5.60 7.67 6.34
N VAL A 53 6.45 8.70 6.22
CA VAL A 53 7.31 9.17 7.32
C VAL A 53 6.74 10.36 8.08
N ARG A 54 5.92 11.19 7.43
CA ARG A 54 5.32 12.42 7.99
C ARG A 54 4.18 12.89 7.08
N HIS A 55 3.37 13.82 7.58
CA HIS A 55 2.49 14.66 6.78
C HIS A 55 3.08 16.07 6.64
N ILE A 56 3.23 16.56 5.41
CA ILE A 56 3.92 17.81 5.10
C ILE A 56 2.96 18.87 4.54
N GLY A 57 3.32 20.13 4.73
CA GLY A 57 2.68 21.32 4.14
C GLY A 57 3.52 21.96 3.02
N ASN A 58 4.67 21.37 2.68
CA ASN A 58 5.55 21.87 1.62
C ASN A 58 4.85 21.80 0.25
N LYS A 59 5.13 22.80 -0.61
CA LYS A 59 4.70 22.78 -2.01
C LYS A 59 5.57 21.79 -2.80
N MET A 60 5.06 20.57 -2.94
CA MET A 60 5.71 19.45 -3.64
C MET A 60 4.79 18.93 -4.75
N THR A 61 5.33 18.08 -5.62
CA THR A 61 4.52 17.32 -6.58
C THR A 61 3.55 16.43 -5.82
N ILE A 62 2.26 16.57 -6.13
CA ILE A 62 1.20 15.70 -5.62
C ILE A 62 0.98 14.61 -6.66
N PHE A 63 1.15 13.36 -6.24
CA PHE A 63 0.89 12.19 -7.05
C PHE A 63 -0.56 11.72 -6.83
N PRO A 64 -1.20 11.19 -7.89
CA PRO A 64 -2.58 10.78 -7.81
C PRO A 64 -2.75 9.56 -6.89
N LYS A 65 -3.95 9.44 -6.31
CA LYS A 65 -4.40 8.18 -5.72
C LYS A 65 -4.43 7.07 -6.78
N ASN A 66 -4.60 5.83 -6.33
CA ASN A 66 -4.58 4.63 -7.17
C ASN A 66 -3.25 4.49 -7.92
N SER A 67 -2.15 4.66 -7.18
CA SER A 67 -0.77 4.58 -7.68
C SER A 67 0.02 3.51 -6.91
N LEU A 68 1.06 2.96 -7.54
CA LEU A 68 2.09 2.21 -6.82
C LEU A 68 3.29 3.10 -6.50
N THR A 69 3.94 2.82 -5.38
CA THR A 69 5.28 3.33 -5.08
C THR A 69 6.27 2.20 -5.00
N ILE A 70 7.44 2.36 -5.62
CA ILE A 70 8.58 1.44 -5.49
C ILE A 70 9.79 2.21 -4.97
N ASP A 71 10.29 1.84 -3.80
CA ASP A 71 11.47 2.49 -3.23
C ASP A 71 12.80 1.97 -3.78
N ILE A 72 13.91 2.60 -3.38
CA ILE A 72 15.27 2.20 -3.78
C ILE A 72 15.65 0.75 -3.45
N PHE A 73 14.94 0.07 -2.55
CA PHE A 73 15.16 -1.33 -2.17
C PHE A 73 14.19 -2.30 -2.86
N GLY A 74 13.28 -1.78 -3.70
CA GLY A 74 12.26 -2.58 -4.37
C GLY A 74 11.06 -2.91 -3.48
N ASN A 75 10.82 -2.18 -2.39
CA ASN A 75 9.57 -2.29 -1.65
C ASN A 75 8.45 -1.59 -2.43
N VAL A 76 7.35 -2.30 -2.64
CA VAL A 76 6.22 -1.90 -3.46
C VAL A 76 4.98 -1.75 -2.58
N PHE A 77 4.35 -0.59 -2.65
CA PHE A 77 3.11 -0.31 -1.93
C PHE A 77 2.09 0.34 -2.85
N TYR A 78 0.86 -0.13 -2.77
CA TYR A 78 -0.32 0.51 -3.34
C TYR A 78 -0.78 1.69 -2.47
N ARG A 79 -1.27 2.76 -3.09
CA ARG A 79 -1.80 3.95 -2.41
C ARG A 79 -3.14 4.37 -2.99
N ASN A 80 -4.17 4.37 -2.15
CA ASN A 80 -5.53 4.81 -2.48
C ASN A 80 -5.81 6.29 -2.13
N TYR A 81 -4.77 7.07 -1.82
CA TYR A 81 -4.83 8.49 -1.47
C TYR A 81 -3.76 9.28 -2.23
N GLU A 82 -3.94 10.60 -2.34
CA GLU A 82 -2.94 11.51 -2.88
C GLU A 82 -1.77 11.71 -1.91
N PHE A 83 -0.56 11.87 -2.42
CA PHE A 83 0.66 11.93 -1.61
C PHE A 83 1.80 12.64 -2.34
N SER A 84 2.86 12.99 -1.61
CA SER A 84 4.16 13.36 -2.19
C SER A 84 5.19 12.28 -1.90
N ALA A 85 6.17 12.14 -2.78
CA ALA A 85 7.23 11.15 -2.67
C ALA A 85 8.62 11.78 -2.70
N SER A 86 9.54 11.23 -1.92
CA SER A 86 10.95 11.57 -1.88
C SER A 86 11.71 11.03 -3.10
N ASP A 87 12.91 11.55 -3.35
CA ASP A 87 13.75 11.17 -4.49
C ASP A 87 14.28 9.72 -4.42
N ASP A 88 14.03 9.00 -3.34
CA ASP A 88 14.29 7.57 -3.15
C ASP A 88 13.06 6.67 -3.45
N VAL A 89 12.00 7.25 -4.01
CA VAL A 89 10.76 6.54 -4.36
C VAL A 89 10.35 6.84 -5.79
N GLY A 90 10.09 5.80 -6.59
CA GLY A 90 9.41 5.91 -7.87
C GLY A 90 7.90 5.75 -7.70
N VAL A 91 7.11 6.46 -8.51
CA VAL A 91 5.64 6.44 -8.51
C VAL A 91 5.13 5.99 -9.88
N TYR A 92 4.14 5.10 -9.89
CA TYR A 92 3.67 4.37 -11.06
C TYR A 92 2.14 4.41 -11.12
N TRP A 93 1.58 4.93 -12.20
CA TRP A 93 0.13 5.02 -12.40
C TRP A 93 -0.26 5.02 -13.88
N ASN A 94 -1.56 4.92 -14.15
CA ASN A 94 -2.15 5.08 -15.48
C ASN A 94 -3.21 6.18 -15.43
N ASP A 95 -3.36 6.91 -16.53
CA ASP A 95 -4.46 7.88 -16.68
C ASP A 95 -5.80 7.17 -16.89
N GLU A 96 -5.78 6.00 -17.57
CA GLU A 96 -6.89 5.05 -17.59
C GLU A 96 -6.83 4.16 -16.34
N GLU A 97 -7.88 4.22 -15.52
CA GLU A 97 -7.85 3.69 -14.17
C GLU A 97 -7.95 2.15 -14.15
N TYR A 98 -6.88 1.47 -13.73
CA TYR A 98 -6.97 0.09 -13.26
C TYR A 98 -7.77 0.05 -11.96
N SER A 99 -8.55 -1.01 -11.72
CA SER A 99 -9.24 -1.16 -10.44
C SER A 99 -8.26 -1.29 -9.27
N GLU A 100 -8.69 -0.87 -8.07
CA GLU A 100 -7.92 -1.03 -6.83
C GLU A 100 -7.46 -2.48 -6.63
N HIS A 101 -8.35 -3.46 -6.86
CA HIS A 101 -8.02 -4.88 -6.77
C HIS A 101 -6.94 -5.29 -7.78
N SER A 102 -6.98 -4.78 -9.00
CA SER A 102 -5.90 -5.03 -9.97
C SER A 102 -4.58 -4.41 -9.52
N MET A 103 -4.61 -3.20 -8.99
CA MET A 103 -3.42 -2.51 -8.48
C MET A 103 -2.81 -3.23 -7.27
N LEU A 104 -3.62 -3.76 -6.36
CA LEU A 104 -3.17 -4.59 -5.23
C LEU A 104 -2.51 -5.89 -5.70
N PHE A 105 -3.08 -6.54 -6.71
CA PHE A 105 -2.49 -7.72 -7.33
C PHE A 105 -1.13 -7.38 -7.96
N LEU A 106 -1.08 -6.35 -8.81
CA LEU A 106 0.15 -5.88 -9.46
C LEU A 106 1.22 -5.51 -8.43
N SER A 107 0.85 -4.79 -7.36
CA SER A 107 1.74 -4.44 -6.26
C SER A 107 2.41 -5.67 -5.67
N SER A 108 1.63 -6.71 -5.40
CA SER A 108 2.11 -7.96 -4.79
C SER A 108 3.00 -8.77 -5.75
N SER A 109 2.60 -8.88 -7.02
CA SER A 109 3.39 -9.57 -8.05
C SER A 109 4.72 -8.86 -8.31
N ILE A 110 4.72 -7.53 -8.43
CA ILE A 110 5.94 -6.75 -8.64
C ILE A 110 6.84 -6.86 -7.41
N GLN A 111 6.29 -6.68 -6.19
CA GLN A 111 7.06 -6.88 -4.95
C GLN A 111 7.81 -8.21 -4.98
N LYS A 112 7.10 -9.30 -5.29
CA LYS A 112 7.67 -10.64 -5.34
C LYS A 112 8.81 -10.75 -6.36
N SER A 113 8.66 -10.13 -7.53
CA SER A 113 9.70 -10.08 -8.57
C SER A 113 10.92 -9.23 -8.20
N LEU A 114 10.81 -8.31 -7.24
CA LEU A 114 11.90 -7.42 -6.83
C LEU A 114 12.61 -7.84 -5.54
N VAL A 115 12.04 -8.75 -4.74
CA VAL A 115 12.63 -9.21 -3.47
C VAL A 115 14.10 -9.62 -3.65
N GLY A 116 14.98 -9.00 -2.85
CA GLY A 116 16.41 -9.33 -2.78
C GLY A 116 17.26 -8.83 -3.96
N LYS A 117 16.70 -8.06 -4.90
CA LYS A 117 17.44 -7.53 -6.06
C LYS A 117 18.16 -6.22 -5.79
N PHE A 118 17.74 -5.46 -4.78
CA PHE A 118 18.24 -4.11 -4.52
C PHE A 118 18.63 -3.92 -3.05
N ASP A 119 19.67 -3.13 -2.85
CA ASP A 119 20.26 -2.80 -1.56
C ASP A 119 20.96 -1.42 -1.63
N PHE A 120 21.76 -1.07 -0.61
CA PHE A 120 22.49 0.19 -0.60
C PHE A 120 23.57 0.31 -1.69
N GLY A 121 24.16 -0.81 -2.13
CA GLY A 121 25.14 -0.88 -3.21
C GLY A 121 24.50 -0.94 -4.60
N ASN A 122 23.30 -1.51 -4.71
CA ASN A 122 22.50 -1.56 -5.93
C ASN A 122 21.10 -0.96 -5.71
N LYS A 123 20.99 0.36 -5.80
CA LYS A 123 19.72 1.07 -5.61
C LYS A 123 18.86 1.06 -6.89
N LEU A 124 17.57 0.80 -6.71
CA LEU A 124 16.57 0.96 -7.77
C LEU A 124 16.29 2.46 -8.01
N ARG A 125 16.21 2.85 -9.27
CA ARG A 125 15.66 4.14 -9.71
C ARG A 125 14.47 3.86 -10.62
N SER A 126 13.49 4.75 -10.64
CA SER A 126 12.33 4.65 -11.54
C SER A 126 12.75 4.43 -13.00
N SER A 127 13.79 5.09 -13.49
CA SER A 127 14.30 4.88 -14.84
C SER A 127 14.78 3.44 -15.11
N LYS A 128 15.29 2.73 -14.10
CA LYS A 128 15.75 1.34 -14.22
C LYS A 128 14.61 0.33 -14.11
N SER A 129 13.45 0.71 -13.57
CA SER A 129 12.35 -0.24 -13.36
C SER A 129 11.64 -0.61 -14.66
N HIS A 130 11.72 0.23 -15.70
CA HIS A 130 11.07 -0.02 -16.99
C HIS A 130 11.37 -1.41 -17.56
N ASP A 131 12.62 -1.85 -17.50
CA ASP A 131 13.06 -3.13 -18.08
C ASP A 131 12.94 -4.33 -17.14
N LEU A 132 12.49 -4.12 -15.90
CA LEU A 132 12.32 -5.21 -14.95
C LEU A 132 11.08 -6.03 -15.31
N LEU A 133 11.19 -7.35 -15.16
CA LEU A 133 10.14 -8.29 -15.52
C LEU A 133 9.32 -8.72 -14.30
N VAL A 134 8.01 -8.83 -14.50
CA VAL A 134 7.05 -9.41 -13.57
C VAL A 134 6.22 -10.47 -14.28
N LYS A 135 5.92 -11.57 -13.59
CA LYS A 135 5.07 -12.64 -14.14
C LYS A 135 3.61 -12.37 -13.77
N LEU A 136 2.74 -12.28 -14.77
CA LEU A 136 1.33 -11.90 -14.58
C LEU A 136 0.38 -12.87 -15.32
N PRO A 137 -0.85 -13.04 -14.80
CA PRO A 137 -1.87 -13.86 -15.44
C PRO A 137 -2.34 -13.22 -16.74
N THR A 138 -2.42 -14.04 -17.78
CA THR A 138 -2.77 -13.68 -19.14
C THR A 138 -3.87 -14.61 -19.63
N LEU A 139 -4.87 -14.06 -20.32
CA LEU A 139 -5.90 -14.83 -20.98
C LEU A 139 -6.11 -14.25 -22.38
N ASN A 140 -6.15 -15.09 -23.41
CA ASN A 140 -6.32 -14.66 -24.80
C ASN A 140 -5.30 -13.57 -25.23
N ASN A 141 -4.03 -13.75 -24.86
CA ASN A 141 -2.93 -12.81 -25.12
C ASN A 141 -3.06 -11.41 -24.48
N LYS A 142 -3.95 -11.24 -23.50
CA LYS A 142 -4.13 -9.98 -22.75
C LYS A 142 -3.99 -10.23 -21.26
N LEU A 143 -3.58 -9.21 -20.51
CA LEU A 143 -3.57 -9.26 -19.05
C LEU A 143 -4.97 -9.62 -18.53
N ALA A 144 -5.04 -10.63 -17.67
CA ALA A 144 -6.29 -11.16 -17.15
C ALA A 144 -6.75 -10.36 -15.92
N PHE A 145 -7.09 -9.08 -16.10
CA PHE A 145 -7.54 -8.21 -15.01
C PHE A 145 -8.73 -8.80 -14.23
N SER A 146 -9.71 -9.38 -14.91
CA SER A 146 -10.86 -10.02 -14.24
C SER A 146 -10.44 -11.14 -13.28
N TYR A 147 -9.39 -11.90 -13.62
CA TYR A 147 -8.83 -12.91 -12.72
C TYR A 147 -8.12 -12.25 -11.53
N MET A 148 -7.26 -11.25 -11.77
CA MET A 148 -6.57 -10.50 -10.72
C MET A 148 -7.56 -9.91 -9.70
N GLU A 149 -8.64 -9.30 -10.18
CA GLU A 149 -9.68 -8.71 -9.33
C GLU A 149 -10.42 -9.75 -8.51
N SER A 150 -10.85 -10.83 -9.15
CA SER A 150 -11.59 -11.91 -8.49
C SER A 150 -10.73 -12.58 -7.42
N TYR A 151 -9.42 -12.73 -7.70
CA TYR A 151 -8.46 -13.32 -6.78
C TYR A 151 -8.29 -12.48 -5.51
N ILE A 152 -8.09 -11.16 -5.64
CA ILE A 152 -7.99 -10.29 -4.46
C ILE A 152 -9.31 -10.26 -3.69
N LYS A 153 -10.47 -10.17 -4.36
CA LYS A 153 -11.78 -10.18 -3.69
C LYS A 153 -12.03 -11.48 -2.90
N ALA A 154 -11.62 -12.63 -3.46
CA ALA A 154 -11.74 -13.90 -2.77
C ALA A 154 -10.85 -13.95 -1.51
N LEU A 155 -9.59 -13.51 -1.62
CA LEU A 155 -8.67 -13.43 -0.49
C LEU A 155 -9.16 -12.47 0.61
N GLU A 156 -9.69 -11.31 0.23
CA GLU A 156 -10.29 -10.36 1.18
C GLU A 156 -11.48 -10.98 1.91
N SER A 157 -12.38 -11.63 1.18
CA SER A 157 -13.57 -12.28 1.74
C SER A 157 -13.19 -13.38 2.72
N GLU A 158 -12.26 -14.27 2.35
CA GLU A 158 -11.73 -15.33 3.23
C GLU A 158 -11.14 -14.74 4.51
N ARG A 159 -10.35 -13.65 4.39
CA ARG A 159 -9.72 -13.02 5.54
C ARG A 159 -10.73 -12.37 6.48
N ILE A 160 -11.75 -11.71 5.93
CA ILE A 160 -12.84 -11.10 6.72
C ILE A 160 -13.59 -12.19 7.49
N GLU A 161 -14.00 -13.27 6.82
CA GLU A 161 -14.72 -14.39 7.46
C GLU A 161 -13.90 -15.02 8.59
N THR A 162 -12.60 -15.21 8.37
CA THR A 162 -11.67 -15.73 9.39
C THR A 162 -11.59 -14.79 10.60
N LEU A 163 -11.47 -13.49 10.38
CA LEU A 163 -11.41 -12.49 11.45
C LEU A 163 -12.72 -12.42 12.23
N GLU A 164 -13.87 -12.43 11.55
CA GLU A 164 -15.17 -12.44 12.19
C GLU A 164 -15.38 -13.68 13.07
N SER A 165 -14.96 -14.85 12.56
CA SER A 165 -15.01 -16.11 13.31
C SER A 165 -14.15 -16.04 14.56
N TYR A 166 -12.91 -15.54 14.44
CA TYR A 166 -12.01 -15.35 15.57
C TYR A 166 -12.61 -14.43 16.64
N LEU A 167 -13.06 -13.22 16.26
CA LEU A 167 -13.64 -12.25 17.18
C LEU A 167 -14.87 -12.80 17.91
N THR A 168 -15.65 -13.61 17.22
CA THR A 168 -16.85 -14.26 17.78
C THR A 168 -16.47 -15.31 18.82
N VAL A 169 -15.53 -16.21 18.51
CA VAL A 169 -15.10 -17.29 19.43
C VAL A 169 -14.33 -16.76 20.64
N THR A 170 -13.55 -15.69 20.47
CA THR A 170 -12.80 -15.07 21.58
C THR A 170 -13.62 -14.07 22.38
N ASN A 171 -14.91 -13.87 22.06
CA ASN A 171 -15.77 -12.84 22.65
C ASN A 171 -15.16 -11.43 22.59
N LEU A 172 -14.39 -11.14 21.53
CA LEU A 172 -13.80 -9.82 21.24
C LEU A 172 -14.64 -9.02 20.25
N ARG A 173 -15.81 -9.55 19.86
CA ARG A 173 -16.75 -8.87 18.96
C ARG A 173 -17.50 -7.73 19.65
N ASP A 174 -17.57 -7.72 20.97
CA ASP A 174 -18.19 -6.64 21.73
C ASP A 174 -17.23 -5.45 21.85
N TYR A 175 -17.60 -4.35 21.19
CA TYR A 175 -16.90 -3.07 21.23
C TYR A 175 -17.72 -1.99 21.95
N HIS A 176 -18.84 -2.36 22.59
CA HIS A 176 -19.64 -1.44 23.39
C HIS A 176 -19.14 -1.42 24.83
N LEU A 177 -18.87 -0.22 25.35
CA LEU A 177 -18.54 -0.05 26.76
C LEU A 177 -19.75 -0.45 27.60
N THR A 178 -19.51 -1.27 28.62
CA THR A 178 -20.52 -1.49 29.65
C THR A 178 -20.64 -0.26 30.53
N LYS A 179 -21.76 -0.11 31.26
CA LYS A 179 -21.90 0.92 32.30
C LYS A 179 -20.77 0.87 33.34
N ASN A 180 -20.12 -0.28 33.52
CA ASN A 180 -18.98 -0.40 34.41
C ASN A 180 -17.71 0.18 33.76
N ASP A 181 -17.47 -0.11 32.48
CA ASP A 181 -16.32 0.42 31.74
C ASP A 181 -16.39 1.95 31.63
N GLU A 182 -17.57 2.49 31.33
CA GLU A 182 -17.82 3.95 31.34
C GLU A 182 -17.46 4.56 32.71
N LYS A 183 -17.91 3.95 33.81
CA LYS A 183 -17.58 4.41 35.17
C LYS A 183 -16.08 4.34 35.47
N VAL A 184 -15.40 3.30 35.01
CA VAL A 184 -13.94 3.14 35.19
C VAL A 184 -13.20 4.21 34.41
N LEU A 185 -13.58 4.47 33.16
CA LEU A 185 -13.01 5.54 32.34
C LEU A 185 -13.24 6.93 32.94
N ASP A 186 -14.46 7.22 33.41
CA ASP A 186 -14.78 8.46 34.11
C ASP A 186 -13.93 8.65 35.36
N LYS A 187 -13.75 7.59 36.15
CA LYS A 187 -12.90 7.63 37.35
C LYS A 187 -11.44 7.85 36.99
N PHE A 188 -10.95 7.19 35.94
CA PHE A 188 -9.58 7.36 35.47
C PHE A 188 -9.31 8.78 34.98
N ALA A 189 -10.22 9.36 34.19
CA ALA A 189 -10.13 10.74 33.72
C ALA A 189 -10.07 11.76 34.87
N LYS A 190 -10.87 11.55 35.93
CA LYS A 190 -10.84 12.39 37.14
C LYS A 190 -9.52 12.26 37.93
N LEU A 191 -8.84 11.12 37.85
CA LEU A 191 -7.56 10.89 38.53
C LEU A 191 -6.35 11.43 37.75
N SER A 192 -6.44 11.44 36.42
CA SER A 192 -5.40 11.95 35.52
C SER A 192 -5.48 13.46 35.28
N ASP A 193 -6.59 14.10 35.67
CA ASP A 193 -6.72 15.55 35.69
C ASP A 193 -5.86 16.18 36.80
N THR A 194 -4.61 16.50 36.46
CA THR A 194 -3.65 17.17 37.35
C THR A 194 -3.87 18.68 37.45
N LYS A 195 -4.77 19.27 36.65
CA LYS A 195 -5.08 20.71 36.73
C LYS A 195 -6.00 21.07 37.88
N SER A 196 -6.78 20.13 38.40
CA SER A 196 -7.66 20.31 39.58
C SER A 196 -7.00 19.95 40.91
N ARG A 197 -5.74 19.47 40.90
CA ARG A 197 -4.98 19.03 42.09
C ARG A 197 -4.01 20.08 42.64
N VAL A 198 -3.99 21.28 42.06
CA VAL A 198 -3.17 22.42 42.49
C VAL A 198 -4.09 23.61 42.74
N GLU A 199 -4.96 23.48 43.73
CA GLU A 199 -5.49 24.59 44.56
C GLU A 199 -5.40 24.18 46.03
#